data_AF-F8H235-F1
#
_entry.id   AF-F8H235-F1
#
_cell.length_a   1.000
_cell.length_b   1.000
_cell.length_c   1.000
_cell.angle_alpha   90.00
_cell.angle_beta   90.00
_cell.angle_gamma   90.00
#
_symmetry.space_group_name_H-M   'P 1'
#
loop_
_entity.id
_entity.type
_entity.pdbx_description
1 polymer ?
#
loop_
_entity_poly.entity_id
_entity_poly.type
_entity_poly.pdbx_seq_one_letter_code
_entity_poly.pdbx_strand_id
1 'polypeptide(L)' 'MLNGIFWIFCSGAAWRDLPERFGPWSTAYQRFRDWGDYGTFDQAFERLHIRLNQDGLIDLDT' A
#
# COMPACT_ATOMS: atom_id res chain seq x y z
N MET A 1 -0.13 8.87 -7.69
CA MET A 1 -1.01 7.71 -7.38
C MET A 1 -0.57 6.91 -6.16
N LEU A 2 0.52 6.11 -6.17
CA LEU A 2 0.92 5.30 -5.01
C LEU A 2 1.17 6.15 -3.75
N ASN A 3 1.89 7.27 -3.89
CA ASN A 3 2.09 8.23 -2.81
C ASN A 3 0.77 8.78 -2.23
N GLY A 4 -0.29 8.85 -3.06
CA GLY A 4 -1.62 9.28 -2.60
C GLY A 4 -2.31 8.20 -1.76
N ILE A 5 -2.21 6.94 -2.18
CA ILE A 5 -2.72 5.79 -1.40
C ILE A 5 -1.99 5.71 -0.04
N PHE A 6 -0.66 5.84 -0.03
CA PHE A 6 0.11 5.85 1.21
C PHE A 6 -0.22 7.05 2.08
N TRP A 7 -0.44 8.24 1.50
CA TRP A 7 -0.86 9.39 2.27
C TRP A 7 -2.20 9.15 2.98
N ILE A 8 -3.18 8.52 2.30
CA ILE A 8 -4.46 8.13 2.91
C ILE A 8 -4.24 7.13 4.05
N PHE A 9 -3.39 6.11 3.87
CA PHE A 9 -3.11 5.14 4.94
C PHE A 9 -2.42 5.76 6.15
N CYS A 10 -1.46 6.67 5.93
CA CYS A 10 -0.76 7.33 7.03
C CYS A 10 -1.61 8.38 7.74
N SER A 11 -2.47 9.09 7.00
CA SER A 11 -3.31 10.16 7.56
C SER A 11 -4.64 9.68 8.12
N GLY A 12 -5.16 8.55 7.64
CA GLY A 12 -6.53 8.07 7.92
C GLY A 12 -7.62 8.96 7.32
N ALA A 13 -7.26 9.93 6.46
CA ALA A 13 -8.22 10.85 5.86
C ALA A 13 -9.17 10.13 4.89
N ALA A 14 -10.34 10.72 4.66
CA ALA A 14 -11.25 10.21 3.64
C ALA A 14 -10.62 10.34 2.25
N TRP A 15 -10.92 9.41 1.35
CA TRP A 15 -10.40 9.43 -0.02
C TRP A 15 -10.67 10.75 -0.76
N ARG A 16 -11.83 11.36 -0.52
CA ARG A 16 -12.21 12.65 -1.14
C ARG A 16 -11.34 13.82 -0.69
N ASP A 17 -10.64 13.69 0.42
CA ASP A 17 -9.75 14.71 0.96
C ASP A 17 -8.31 14.55 0.45
N LEU A 18 -8.08 13.63 -0.51
CA LEU A 18 -6.76 13.44 -1.10
C LEU A 18 -6.26 14.75 -1.73
N PRO A 19 -5.08 15.23 -1.34
CA PRO A 19 -4.50 16.43 -1.93
C PRO A 19 -4.30 16.29 -3.45
N GLU A 20 -4.69 17.32 -4.20
CA GLU A 20 -4.65 17.34 -5.68
C GLU A 20 -3.26 17.04 -6.26
N ARG A 21 -2.19 17.36 -5.53
CA ARG A 21 -0.80 17.00 -5.90
C ARG A 21 -0.57 15.50 -6.12
N PHE A 22 -1.42 14.64 -5.57
CA PHE A 22 -1.34 13.18 -5.73
C PHE A 22 -2.15 12.65 -6.93
N GLY A 23 -2.90 13.54 -7.60
CA GLY A 23 -3.82 13.25 -8.68
C GLY A 23 -5.26 13.05 -8.20
N PRO A 24 -6.18 12.69 -9.12
CA PRO A 24 -7.57 12.48 -8.79
C PRO A 24 -7.76 11.35 -7.77
N TRP A 25 -8.55 11.62 -6.72
CA TRP A 25 -8.81 10.64 -5.67
C TRP A 25 -9.49 9.36 -6.20
N SER A 26 -10.33 9.49 -7.22
CA SER A 26 -11.05 8.36 -7.82
C SER A 26 -10.11 7.38 -8.48
N THR A 27 -9.05 7.86 -9.15
CA THR A 27 -8.03 7.00 -9.77
C THR A 27 -7.22 6.27 -8.70
N ALA A 28 -6.81 6.97 -7.64
CA ALA A 28 -6.08 6.37 -6.53
C ALA A 28 -6.92 5.30 -5.81
N TYR A 29 -8.19 5.59 -5.56
CA TYR A 29 -9.14 4.66 -4.95
C TYR A 29 -9.38 3.43 -5.83
N GLN A 30 -9.66 3.64 -7.13
CA GLN A 30 -9.88 2.53 -8.06
C GLN A 30 -8.66 1.60 -8.09
N ARG A 31 -7.46 2.15 -8.19
CA ARG A 31 -6.22 1.38 -8.17
C ARG A 31 -6.04 0.60 -6.87
N PHE A 32 -6.33 1.23 -5.73
CA PHE A 32 -6.28 0.55 -4.44
C PHE A 32 -7.24 -0.64 -4.40
N ARG A 33 -8.49 -0.48 -4.86
CA ARG A 33 -9.44 -1.58 -4.93
C ARG A 33 -8.97 -2.70 -5.84
N ASP A 34 -8.54 -2.36 -7.06
CA ASP A 34 -8.07 -3.34 -8.04
C ASP A 34 -6.93 -4.17 -7.45
N TRP A 35 -5.99 -3.52 -6.75
CA TRP A 35 -4.89 -4.22 -6.08
C TRP A 35 -5.33 -5.13 -4.93
N GLY A 36 -6.40 -4.76 -4.21
CA GLY A 36 -7.05 -5.66 -3.26
C GLY A 36 -7.64 -6.89 -3.96
N ASP A 37 -8.39 -6.68 -5.04
CA ASP A 37 -9.03 -7.76 -5.80
C ASP A 37 -8.00 -8.70 -6.45
N TYR A 38 -6.84 -8.18 -6.88
CA TYR A 38 -5.75 -8.95 -7.45
C TYR A 38 -4.79 -9.55 -6.41
N GLY A 39 -4.99 -9.31 -5.10
CA GLY A 39 -4.07 -9.75 -4.05
C GLY A 39 -2.66 -9.17 -4.18
N THR A 40 -2.53 -7.99 -4.82
CA THR A 40 -1.24 -7.38 -5.13
C THR A 40 -0.46 -7.02 -3.87
N PHE A 41 -1.16 -6.56 -2.82
CA PHE A 41 -0.54 -6.28 -1.54
C PHE A 41 0.00 -7.55 -0.89
N ASP A 42 -0.77 -8.64 -0.87
CA ASP A 42 -0.35 -9.91 -0.28
C ASP A 42 0.90 -10.45 -0.99
N GLN A 43 0.90 -10.44 -2.33
CA GLN A 43 2.07 -10.84 -3.12
C GLN A 43 3.30 -9.96 -2.85
N ALA A 44 3.10 -8.65 -2.68
CA ALA A 44 4.19 -7.73 -2.36
C ALA A 44 4.75 -8.01 -0.95
N PHE A 45 3.88 -8.18 0.03
CA PHE A 45 4.26 -8.50 1.42
C PHE A 45 4.97 -9.85 1.51
N GLU A 46 4.46 -10.89 0.86
CA GLU A 46 5.10 -12.22 0.85
C GLU A 46 6.53 -12.14 0.29
N ARG A 47 6.72 -11.45 -0.84
CA ARG A 47 8.06 -11.28 -1.44
C ARG A 47 8.99 -10.48 -0.54
N LEU A 48 8.49 -9.41 0.07
CA LEU A 48 9.30 -8.59 0.99
C LEU A 48 9.69 -9.40 2.21
N HIS A 49 8.75 -10.15 2.77
CA HIS A 49 8.93 -11.00 3.93
C HIS A 49 9.97 -12.08 3.69
N ILE A 50 9.88 -12.81 2.57
CA ILE A 50 10.88 -13.81 2.17
C ILE A 50 12.27 -13.18 2.10
N ARG A 51 12.40 -12.03 1.43
CA ARG A 51 13.68 -11.35 1.26
C ARG A 51 14.26 -10.89 2.59
N LEU A 52 13.47 -10.20 3.40
CA LEU A 52 13.97 -9.64 4.66
C LEU A 52 14.28 -10.74 5.69
N ASN A 53 13.55 -11.86 5.66
CA ASN A 53 13.89 -13.05 6.44
C ASN A 53 15.23 -13.66 5.99
N GLN A 54 15.48 -13.75 4.68
CA GLN A 54 16.79 -14.18 4.15
C GLN A 54 17.93 -13.25 4.55
N ASP A 55 17.67 -11.95 4.60
CA ASP A 55 18.65 -10.93 5.02
C ASP A 55 18.82 -10.89 6.55
N GLY A 56 18.06 -11.68 7.33
CA GLY A 56 18.09 -11.69 8.80
C GLY A 56 17.58 -10.40 9.44
N LEU A 57 16.75 -9.63 8.71
CA LEU A 57 16.25 -8.31 9.11
C LEU A 57 14.86 -8.35 9.76
N ILE A 58 14.24 -9.53 9.86
CA ILE A 58 12.98 -9.74 10.57
C ILE A 58 13.21 -10.84 11.61
N ASP A 59 12.88 -10.52 12.86
CA ASP A 59 12.82 -11.50 13.94
C ASP A 59 11.37 -12.01 14.02
N LEU A 60 11.16 -13.25 13.57
CA LEU A 60 9.85 -13.91 13.56
C LEU A 60 9.67 -14.84 14.76
N ASP A 61 10.70 -14.99 15.60
CA ASP A 61 10.64 -15.74 16.85
C ASP A 61 10.09 -14.83 17.96
N THR A 62 8.78 -14.54 17.93
CA THR A 62 8.03 -14.00 19.08
C THR A 62 7.09 -15.06 19.64
#